data_AF-A0A127K380-F1
#
_entry.id   AF-A0A127K380-F1
#
_cell.length_a   1.000
_cell.length_b   1.000
_cell.length_c   1.000
_cell.angle_alpha   90.00
_cell.angle_beta   90.00
_cell.angle_gamma   90.00
#
_symmetry.space_group_name_H-M   'P 1'
#
loop_
_entity.id
_entity.type
_entity.pdbx_description
1 polymer ?
#
loop_
_entity_poly.entity_id
_entity_poly.type
_entity_poly.pdbx_seq_one_letter_code
_entity_poly.pdbx_strand_id
1 'polypeptide(L)'
;MSMTAAELLESALDGTLQEDDAHTEQSHAAVTDDAPAAVSTEGQDQPQAGATETEVEGAPILSKSGAYTIPYEKLAEARNERNALRERVEQLEQHIAGLSSQQQQNIATAQADAQDRAAAGQGQTAADANLAAATQAMAEGVDVSIFGDFSEEDLAKGVAELNRRAMAQVESRLMAALDDRLAPLRAQEAKTATSAHYDAIYAAHKDADEIVESAEFASWRDSLPAFAKSGVEHALTKGSAQEVIEVFNAFRATKPQQPSTARTAPEAPALRVPNSLSDVPGAAPMDETQQTLAAAGNAAALLERMGSMSSDRIDDLLDNLI
;
A
#
# COMPACT_ATOMS: atom_id res chain seq x y z
N MET A 1 10.11 -16.32 -33.14
CA MET A 1 9.22 -15.16 -32.99
C MET A 1 9.84 -14.28 -31.92
N SER A 2 9.86 -12.96 -32.09
CA SER A 2 10.55 -12.08 -31.15
C SER A 2 9.62 -11.78 -29.96
N MET A 3 9.99 -12.23 -28.76
CA MET A 3 9.31 -11.88 -27.51
C MET A 3 9.32 -10.36 -27.33
N THR A 4 8.21 -9.79 -26.87
CA THR A 4 8.12 -8.36 -26.58
C THR A 4 8.73 -8.04 -25.21
N ALA A 5 9.15 -6.78 -25.01
CA ALA A 5 9.76 -6.35 -23.75
C ALA A 5 8.84 -6.47 -22.52
N ALA A 6 7.52 -6.61 -22.73
CA ALA A 6 6.56 -6.88 -21.67
C ALA A 6 6.60 -8.36 -21.22
N GLU A 7 6.64 -9.30 -22.17
CA GLU A 7 6.75 -10.74 -21.86
C GLU A 7 8.06 -11.08 -21.14
N LEU A 8 9.15 -10.38 -21.49
CA LEU A 8 10.46 -10.51 -20.81
C LEU A 8 10.44 -10.02 -19.36
N LEU A 9 9.57 -9.07 -19.00
CA LEU A 9 9.46 -8.54 -17.64
C LEU A 9 8.57 -9.44 -16.76
N GLU A 10 7.49 -9.99 -17.32
CA GLU A 10 6.60 -10.92 -16.63
C GLU A 10 7.33 -12.24 -16.30
N SER A 11 8.06 -12.83 -17.26
CA SER A 11 8.82 -14.07 -17.05
C SER A 11 9.97 -13.93 -16.04
N ALA A 12 10.51 -12.73 -15.85
CA ALA A 12 11.53 -12.46 -14.83
C ALA A 12 10.94 -12.34 -13.40
N LEU A 13 9.65 -12.06 -13.27
CA LEU A 13 8.99 -11.85 -11.98
C LEU A 13 8.42 -13.13 -11.36
N ASP A 14 8.03 -14.09 -12.21
CA ASP A 14 7.49 -15.41 -11.81
C ASP A 14 8.57 -16.49 -11.60
N GLY A 15 9.84 -16.16 -11.84
CA GLY A 15 10.98 -17.08 -11.61
C GLY A 15 11.07 -18.25 -12.61
N THR A 16 10.35 -18.18 -13.74
CA THR A 16 10.19 -19.26 -14.73
C THR A 16 11.09 -19.11 -15.96
N LEU A 17 12.22 -18.40 -15.84
CA LEU A 17 13.26 -18.37 -16.89
C LEU A 17 14.01 -19.71 -16.95
N GLN A 18 13.40 -20.66 -17.65
CA GLN A 18 14.00 -21.92 -18.05
C GLN A 18 15.07 -21.65 -19.13
N GLU A 19 16.34 -21.64 -18.75
CA GLU A 19 17.46 -21.69 -19.70
C GLU A 19 17.64 -23.14 -20.21
N ASP A 20 17.03 -23.43 -21.36
CA ASP A 20 17.38 -24.55 -22.25
C ASP A 20 16.82 -24.21 -23.65
N ASP A 21 17.46 -24.48 -24.79
CA ASP A 21 18.22 -25.69 -25.08
C ASP A 21 19.18 -25.46 -26.27
N ALA A 22 20.42 -25.93 -26.13
CA ALA A 22 21.22 -26.64 -27.15
C ALA A 22 22.68 -26.78 -26.66
N HIS A 23 23.29 -27.95 -26.46
CA HIS A 23 22.94 -29.39 -26.44
C HIS A 23 24.23 -30.08 -25.92
N THR A 24 24.32 -31.27 -25.30
CA THR A 24 23.43 -32.33 -24.79
C THR A 24 24.29 -33.18 -23.80
N GLU A 25 23.87 -34.24 -23.07
CA GLU A 25 22.66 -35.09 -23.03
C GLU A 25 22.09 -35.20 -21.58
N GLN A 26 20.99 -35.93 -21.41
CA GLN A 26 20.31 -36.20 -20.13
C GLN A 26 20.90 -37.42 -19.38
N SER A 27 20.66 -37.52 -18.06
CA SER A 27 19.95 -38.71 -17.54
C SER A 27 19.34 -38.46 -16.15
N HIS A 28 18.07 -38.85 -16.04
CA HIS A 28 17.20 -38.67 -14.88
C HIS A 28 17.17 -39.95 -14.03
N ALA A 29 17.13 -39.84 -12.70
CA ALA A 29 16.89 -41.00 -11.83
C ALA A 29 16.22 -40.62 -10.51
N ALA A 30 14.93 -40.95 -10.37
CA ALA A 30 14.25 -41.09 -9.09
C ALA A 30 13.29 -42.28 -9.09
N VAL A 31 13.76 -43.38 -8.48
CA VAL A 31 13.00 -44.38 -7.70
C VAL A 31 11.84 -45.16 -8.38
N THR A 32 12.10 -46.45 -8.61
CA THR A 32 11.37 -47.60 -8.04
C THR A 32 12.41 -48.74 -7.93
N ASP A 33 12.77 -49.17 -6.73
CA ASP A 33 12.17 -50.30 -5.99
C ASP A 33 12.55 -51.68 -6.58
N ASP A 34 13.65 -52.25 -6.08
CA ASP A 34 13.66 -53.63 -5.60
C ASP A 34 14.80 -53.78 -4.56
N ALA A 35 14.53 -54.52 -3.50
CA ALA A 35 15.52 -54.94 -2.52
C ALA A 35 15.55 -56.47 -2.50
N PRO A 36 16.71 -57.07 -2.27
CA PRO A 36 16.85 -57.59 -0.91
C PRO A 36 18.21 -57.36 -0.26
N ALA A 37 18.17 -57.37 1.07
CA ALA A 37 19.30 -57.16 1.96
C ALA A 37 20.37 -58.26 1.88
N ALA A 38 21.62 -57.86 2.13
CA ALA A 38 22.60 -58.67 2.85
C ALA A 38 23.30 -57.79 3.89
N VAL A 39 23.28 -58.23 5.14
CA VAL A 39 23.69 -57.49 6.35
C VAL A 39 25.19 -57.57 6.64
N SER A 40 25.72 -56.49 7.26
CA SER A 40 26.92 -56.44 8.11
C SER A 40 28.28 -56.68 7.41
N THR A 41 29.40 -56.09 7.86
CA THR A 41 29.79 -55.81 9.26
C THR A 41 30.77 -54.62 9.34
N GLU A 42 30.74 -53.84 10.42
CA GLU A 42 31.84 -52.96 10.83
C GLU A 42 33.06 -53.76 11.32
N GLY A 43 34.28 -53.28 11.12
CA GLY A 43 35.46 -53.94 11.69
C GLY A 43 36.86 -53.48 11.24
N GLN A 44 37.34 -52.40 11.86
CA GLN A 44 38.76 -52.15 12.23
C GLN A 44 39.84 -51.77 11.19
N ASP A 45 40.68 -50.84 11.66
CA ASP A 45 41.95 -50.30 11.16
C ASP A 45 42.93 -51.28 10.48
N GLN A 46 43.63 -50.82 9.44
CA GLN A 46 44.98 -50.23 9.63
C GLN A 46 45.56 -49.55 8.37
N PRO A 47 46.56 -48.65 8.53
CA PRO A 47 47.06 -47.79 7.45
C PRO A 47 48.23 -48.41 6.65
N GLN A 48 48.12 -48.38 5.32
CA GLN A 48 49.19 -48.78 4.40
C GLN A 48 48.88 -48.24 2.99
N ALA A 49 49.81 -47.76 2.17
CA ALA A 49 51.13 -47.15 2.40
C ALA A 49 51.34 -46.11 1.26
N GLY A 50 52.47 -45.40 1.27
CA GLY A 50 52.70 -44.28 0.34
C GLY A 50 52.59 -44.66 -1.14
N ALA A 51 51.60 -44.10 -1.81
CA ALA A 51 51.70 -43.76 -3.22
C ALA A 51 52.42 -42.41 -3.33
N THR A 52 53.75 -42.42 -3.37
CA THR A 52 54.50 -41.33 -3.99
C THR A 52 54.30 -41.43 -5.50
N GLU A 53 53.09 -41.11 -5.96
CA GLU A 53 52.90 -40.74 -7.35
C GLU A 53 53.62 -39.41 -7.55
N THR A 54 54.84 -39.50 -8.08
CA THR A 54 55.39 -38.42 -8.88
C THR A 54 54.38 -38.13 -9.98
N GLU A 55 53.56 -37.09 -9.76
CA GLU A 55 52.57 -36.58 -10.70
C GLU A 55 53.32 -36.21 -11.99
N VAL A 56 53.34 -37.12 -12.96
CA VAL A 56 54.07 -36.94 -14.21
C VAL A 56 53.31 -35.90 -15.02
N GLU A 57 53.92 -34.74 -15.18
CA GLU A 57 53.35 -33.58 -15.87
C GLU A 57 52.79 -33.98 -17.25
N GLY A 58 51.47 -33.85 -17.43
CA GLY A 58 50.75 -34.23 -18.65
C GLY A 58 50.15 -35.65 -18.68
N ALA A 59 50.31 -36.49 -17.64
CA ALA A 59 49.61 -37.78 -17.56
C ALA A 59 48.16 -37.60 -17.04
N PRO A 60 47.13 -38.16 -17.72
CA PRO A 60 45.75 -38.01 -17.28
C PRO A 60 45.47 -38.90 -16.05
N ILE A 61 44.80 -38.34 -15.04
CA ILE A 61 44.70 -38.91 -13.69
C ILE A 61 43.38 -39.67 -13.51
N LEU A 62 43.38 -40.84 -12.87
CA LEU A 62 42.13 -41.55 -12.55
C LEU A 62 41.24 -40.73 -11.60
N SER A 63 39.94 -40.70 -11.89
CA SER A 63 38.90 -40.18 -11.01
C SER A 63 38.82 -40.98 -9.70
N LYS A 64 38.36 -40.35 -8.62
CA LYS A 64 38.11 -41.00 -7.32
C LYS A 64 37.18 -42.23 -7.38
N SER A 65 36.36 -42.36 -8.41
CA SER A 65 35.48 -43.52 -8.62
C SER A 65 36.13 -44.66 -9.42
N GLY A 66 37.37 -44.50 -9.90
CA GLY A 66 38.09 -45.47 -10.73
C GLY A 66 37.55 -45.64 -12.17
N ALA A 67 36.35 -45.13 -12.48
CA ALA A 67 35.64 -45.40 -13.73
C ALA A 67 36.04 -44.51 -14.92
N TYR A 68 36.68 -43.35 -14.68
CA TYR A 68 37.00 -42.36 -15.71
C TYR A 68 38.37 -41.73 -15.46
N THR A 69 39.03 -41.30 -16.53
CA THR A 69 40.29 -40.55 -16.46
C THR A 69 40.03 -39.07 -16.72
N ILE A 70 40.53 -38.20 -15.84
CA ILE A 70 40.41 -36.75 -15.98
C ILE A 70 41.62 -36.26 -16.79
N PRO A 71 41.43 -35.56 -17.93
CA PRO A 71 42.54 -34.97 -18.66
C PRO A 71 43.27 -33.95 -17.78
N TYR A 72 44.60 -33.97 -17.81
CA TYR A 72 45.46 -33.16 -16.95
C TYR A 72 45.15 -31.66 -17.08
N GLU A 73 44.80 -31.23 -18.30
CA GLU A 73 44.42 -29.87 -18.67
C GLU A 73 43.23 -29.36 -17.83
N LYS A 74 42.21 -30.20 -17.58
CA LYS A 74 41.04 -29.82 -16.79
C LYS A 74 41.35 -29.67 -15.29
N LEU A 75 42.30 -30.45 -14.78
CA LEU A 75 42.78 -30.30 -13.40
C LEU A 75 43.70 -29.09 -13.26
N ALA A 76 44.54 -28.81 -14.26
CA ALA A 76 45.37 -27.62 -14.31
C ALA A 76 44.53 -26.34 -14.39
N GLU A 77 43.51 -26.32 -15.26
CA GLU A 77 42.52 -25.24 -15.39
C GLU A 77 41.81 -24.98 -14.05
N ALA A 78 41.18 -25.99 -13.45
CA ALA A 78 40.49 -25.84 -12.16
C ALA A 78 41.43 -25.44 -11.00
N ARG A 79 42.69 -25.89 -11.00
CA ARG A 79 43.71 -25.45 -10.03
C ARG A 79 44.07 -23.97 -10.23
N ASN A 80 44.23 -23.53 -11.48
CA ASN A 80 44.54 -22.15 -11.84
C ASN A 80 43.39 -21.21 -11.48
N GLU A 81 42.14 -21.57 -11.81
CA GLU A 81 40.94 -20.83 -11.43
C GLU A 81 40.81 -20.69 -9.91
N ARG A 82 40.97 -21.79 -9.16
CA ARG A 82 40.95 -21.77 -7.69
C ARG A 82 42.05 -20.87 -7.12
N ASN A 83 43.24 -20.88 -7.71
CA ASN A 83 44.35 -20.03 -7.26
C ASN A 83 44.06 -18.54 -7.57
N ALA A 84 43.55 -18.22 -8.76
CA ALA A 84 43.15 -16.86 -9.14
C ALA A 84 41.96 -16.33 -8.31
N LEU A 85 41.00 -17.19 -7.95
CA LEU A 85 39.92 -16.84 -7.02
C LEU A 85 40.46 -16.55 -5.62
N ARG A 86 41.41 -17.36 -5.12
CA ARG A 86 42.06 -17.10 -3.82
C ARG A 86 42.81 -15.77 -3.84
N GLU A 87 43.61 -15.50 -4.88
CA GLU A 87 44.33 -14.24 -5.03
C GLU A 87 43.37 -13.05 -5.10
N ARG A 88 42.24 -13.18 -5.80
CA ARG A 88 41.21 -12.14 -5.86
C ARG A 88 40.51 -11.91 -4.52
N VAL A 89 40.25 -12.96 -3.73
CA VAL A 89 39.71 -12.82 -2.36
C VAL A 89 40.72 -12.09 -1.47
N GLU A 90 42.00 -12.48 -1.52
CA GLU A 90 43.06 -11.82 -0.75
C GLU A 90 43.22 -10.33 -1.13
N GLN A 91 43.16 -10.00 -2.42
CA GLN A 91 43.14 -8.60 -2.90
C GLN A 91 41.92 -7.81 -2.39
N LEU A 92 40.74 -8.43 -2.36
CA LEU A 92 39.53 -7.79 -1.83
C LEU A 92 39.60 -7.59 -0.31
N GLU A 93 40.12 -8.57 0.43
CA GLU A 93 40.35 -8.46 1.89
C GLU A 93 41.36 -7.35 2.21
N GLN A 94 42.47 -7.26 1.47
CA GLN A 94 43.43 -6.17 1.59
C GLN A 94 42.80 -4.79 1.29
N HIS A 95 41.95 -4.71 0.27
CA HIS A 95 41.25 -3.46 -0.07
C HIS A 95 40.24 -3.04 1.01
N ILE A 96 39.44 -3.98 1.53
CA ILE A 96 38.50 -3.73 2.64
C ILE A 96 39.25 -3.29 3.91
N ALA A 97 40.36 -3.95 4.25
CA ALA A 97 41.20 -3.56 5.39
C ALA A 97 41.78 -2.14 5.22
N GLY A 98 42.24 -1.80 4.00
CA GLY A 98 42.71 -0.46 3.67
C GLY A 98 41.63 0.61 3.85
N LEU A 99 40.45 0.41 3.26
CA LEU A 99 39.31 1.33 3.37
C LEU A 99 38.84 1.49 4.81
N SER A 100 38.74 0.39 5.58
CA SER A 100 38.33 0.46 6.99
C SER A 100 39.38 1.18 7.86
N SER A 101 40.67 1.01 7.56
CA SER A 101 41.75 1.76 8.24
C SER A 101 41.68 3.26 7.92
N GLN A 102 41.45 3.63 6.66
CA GLN A 102 41.25 5.03 6.25
C GLN A 102 40.04 5.66 6.95
N GLN A 103 38.91 4.95 6.98
CA GLN A 103 37.70 5.39 7.67
C GLN A 103 37.96 5.68 9.16
N GLN A 104 38.64 4.76 9.86
CA GLN A 104 38.98 4.92 11.28
C GLN A 104 39.93 6.12 11.51
N GLN A 105 40.88 6.34 10.61
CA GLN A 105 41.80 7.48 10.66
C GLN A 105 41.07 8.82 10.41
N ASN A 106 40.15 8.87 9.45
CA ASN A 106 39.33 10.05 9.17
C ASN A 106 38.47 10.43 10.39
N ILE A 107 37.78 9.45 10.99
CA ILE A 107 36.98 9.66 12.22
C ILE A 107 37.87 10.16 13.36
N ALA A 108 39.01 9.51 13.62
CA ALA A 108 39.91 9.89 14.71
C ALA A 108 40.50 11.29 14.51
N THR A 109 40.85 11.65 13.27
CA THR A 109 41.37 12.99 12.93
C THR A 109 40.29 14.05 13.13
N ALA A 110 39.08 13.83 12.62
CA ALA A 110 37.97 14.76 12.77
C ALA A 110 37.57 14.96 14.25
N GLN A 111 37.66 13.90 15.07
CA GLN A 111 37.46 13.99 16.52
C GLN A 111 38.58 14.76 17.23
N ALA A 112 39.84 14.54 16.87
CA ALA A 112 40.99 15.27 17.44
C ALA A 112 40.91 16.77 17.09
N ASP A 113 40.66 17.09 15.82
CA ASP A 113 40.46 18.44 15.32
C ASP A 113 39.32 19.19 16.05
N ALA A 114 38.22 18.49 16.36
CA ALA A 114 37.11 19.02 17.14
C ALA A 114 37.52 19.31 18.60
N GLN A 115 38.32 18.44 19.22
CA GLN A 115 38.81 18.60 20.58
C GLN A 115 39.83 19.74 20.68
N ASP A 116 40.75 19.85 19.73
CA ASP A 116 41.74 20.94 19.67
C ASP A 116 41.06 22.30 19.48
N ARG A 117 40.03 22.39 18.63
CA ARG A 117 39.17 23.59 18.51
C ARG A 117 38.52 23.95 19.84
N ALA A 118 37.90 22.98 20.51
CA ALA A 118 37.24 23.20 21.80
C ALA A 118 38.22 23.64 22.89
N ALA A 119 39.42 23.03 22.95
CA ALA A 119 40.50 23.41 23.87
C ALA A 119 41.06 24.81 23.57
N ALA A 120 41.10 25.22 22.30
CA ALA A 120 41.45 26.57 21.88
C ALA A 120 40.33 27.61 22.11
N GLY A 121 39.17 27.21 22.65
CA GLY A 121 38.02 28.08 22.87
C GLY A 121 37.31 28.51 21.57
N GLN A 122 37.53 27.80 20.47
CA GLN A 122 36.90 28.06 19.18
C GLN A 122 35.50 27.44 19.14
N GLY A 123 34.60 28.05 18.36
CA GLY A 123 33.24 27.54 18.17
C GLY A 123 33.21 26.28 17.29
N GLN A 124 32.14 25.50 17.45
CA GLN A 124 31.88 24.31 16.63
C GLN A 124 31.75 24.67 15.15
N THR A 125 32.39 23.90 14.28
CA THR A 125 32.35 24.06 12.81
C THR A 125 31.25 23.22 12.16
N ALA A 126 31.03 23.41 10.86
CA ALA A 126 30.13 22.56 10.08
C ALA A 126 30.61 21.09 10.02
N ALA A 127 31.92 20.86 9.92
CA ALA A 127 32.51 19.52 9.98
C ALA A 127 32.20 18.82 11.31
N ASP A 128 32.38 19.53 12.43
CA ASP A 128 32.07 19.03 13.77
C ASP A 128 30.58 18.70 13.94
N ALA A 129 29.70 19.53 13.37
CA ALA A 129 28.26 19.29 13.39
C ALA A 129 27.86 18.09 12.52
N ASN A 130 28.47 17.93 11.34
CA ASN A 130 28.23 16.78 10.45
C ASN A 130 28.75 15.47 11.06
N LEU A 131 29.91 15.49 11.71
CA LEU A 131 30.45 14.34 12.43
C LEU A 131 29.54 13.93 13.60
N ALA A 132 29.03 14.89 14.37
CA ALA A 132 28.07 14.63 15.44
C ALA A 132 26.75 14.07 14.89
N ALA A 133 26.23 14.64 13.80
CA ALA A 133 25.02 14.16 13.14
C ALA A 133 25.18 12.74 12.56
N ALA A 134 26.32 12.43 11.94
CA ALA A 134 26.63 11.08 11.46
C ALA A 134 26.76 10.08 12.61
N THR A 135 27.41 10.47 13.72
CA THR A 135 27.53 9.63 14.93
C THR A 135 26.17 9.34 15.55
N GLN A 136 25.29 10.34 15.64
CA GLN A 136 23.92 10.18 16.12
C GLN A 136 23.10 9.28 15.17
N ALA A 137 23.19 9.51 13.87
CA ALA A 137 22.51 8.69 12.85
C ALA A 137 22.93 7.22 12.93
N MET A 138 24.23 6.93 13.05
CA MET A 138 24.72 5.55 13.24
C MET A 138 24.17 4.92 14.53
N ALA A 139 24.06 5.68 15.63
CA ALA A 139 23.45 5.20 16.87
C ALA A 139 21.94 4.93 16.73
N GLU A 140 21.26 5.63 15.83
CA GLU A 140 19.87 5.40 15.42
C GLU A 140 19.71 4.25 14.39
N GLY A 141 20.82 3.59 14.02
CA GLY A 141 20.82 2.46 13.09
C GLY A 141 20.86 2.84 11.60
N VAL A 142 21.21 4.10 11.28
CA VAL A 142 21.44 4.53 9.89
C VAL A 142 22.71 3.87 9.36
N ASP A 143 22.63 3.36 8.12
CA ASP A 143 23.74 2.68 7.46
C ASP A 143 24.97 3.59 7.33
N VAL A 144 26.10 3.10 7.84
CA VAL A 144 27.44 3.68 7.77
C VAL A 144 27.83 4.05 6.34
N SER A 145 27.38 3.27 5.34
CA SER A 145 27.69 3.49 3.92
C SER A 145 27.23 4.86 3.39
N ILE A 146 26.23 5.49 4.04
CA ILE A 146 25.70 6.81 3.67
C ILE A 146 26.74 7.93 3.91
N PHE A 147 27.70 7.72 4.81
CA PHE A 147 28.73 8.70 5.18
C PHE A 147 30.10 8.45 4.52
N GLY A 148 30.15 7.53 3.54
CA GLY A 148 31.35 7.25 2.73
C GLY A 148 32.56 6.83 3.58
N ASP A 149 33.71 7.46 3.32
CA ASP A 149 34.94 7.22 4.06
C ASP A 149 35.09 8.10 5.32
N PHE A 150 34.05 8.85 5.71
CA PHE A 150 34.05 9.80 6.83
C PHE A 150 34.99 11.01 6.64
N SER A 151 35.44 11.29 5.41
CA SER A 151 35.96 12.61 5.05
C SER A 151 34.90 13.69 5.27
N GLU A 152 35.33 14.95 5.43
CA GLU A 152 34.42 16.10 5.63
C GLU A 152 33.38 16.22 4.49
N GLU A 153 33.79 15.93 3.26
CA GLU A 153 32.93 15.98 2.08
C GLU A 153 31.86 14.89 2.09
N ASP A 154 32.23 13.64 2.39
CA ASP A 154 31.27 12.53 2.44
C ASP A 154 30.38 12.55 3.69
N LEU A 155 30.87 13.08 4.81
CA LEU A 155 30.03 13.44 5.97
C LEU A 155 28.97 14.47 5.59
N ALA A 156 29.35 15.53 4.88
CA ALA A 156 28.41 16.57 4.43
C ALA A 156 27.36 16.02 3.45
N LYS A 157 27.79 15.18 2.48
CA LYS A 157 26.88 14.48 1.56
C LYS A 157 25.93 13.54 2.30
N GLY A 158 26.44 12.73 3.23
CA GLY A 158 25.65 11.77 4.00
C GLY A 158 24.59 12.42 4.88
N VAL A 159 24.93 13.53 5.55
CA VAL A 159 23.97 14.33 6.32
C VAL A 159 22.92 14.99 5.41
N ALA A 160 23.32 15.52 4.24
CA ALA A 160 22.37 16.07 3.27
C ALA A 160 21.41 14.99 2.72
N GLU A 161 21.92 13.78 2.46
CA GLU A 161 21.14 12.64 2.01
C GLU A 161 20.17 12.13 3.08
N LEU A 162 20.61 12.05 4.34
CA LEU A 162 19.75 11.71 5.48
C LEU A 162 18.59 12.71 5.61
N ASN A 163 18.89 14.01 5.54
CA ASN A 163 17.87 15.06 5.55
C ASN A 163 16.90 14.95 4.36
N ARG A 164 17.40 14.65 3.15
CA ARG A 164 16.57 14.40 1.96
C ARG A 164 15.59 13.24 2.17
N ARG A 165 16.07 12.12 2.73
CA ARG A 165 15.24 10.94 3.06
C ARG A 165 14.22 11.26 4.15
N ALA A 166 14.61 11.98 5.19
CA ALA A 166 13.70 12.40 6.25
C ALA A 166 12.56 13.28 5.71
N MET A 167 12.86 14.27 4.86
CA MET A 167 11.86 15.14 4.26
C MET A 167 10.91 14.38 3.33
N ALA A 168 11.42 13.48 2.48
CA ALA A 168 10.59 12.63 1.62
C ALA A 168 9.67 11.70 2.44
N GLN A 169 10.15 11.19 3.58
CA GLN A 169 9.34 10.38 4.50
C GLN A 169 8.25 11.21 5.22
N VAL A 170 8.55 12.46 5.58
CA VAL A 170 7.57 13.40 6.15
C VAL A 170 6.50 13.77 5.12
N GLU A 171 6.89 14.07 3.88
CA GLU A 171 5.97 14.36 2.77
C GLU A 171 5.04 13.17 2.48
N SER A 172 5.59 11.95 2.39
CA SER A 172 4.81 10.72 2.20
C SER A 172 3.79 10.51 3.33
N ARG A 173 4.20 10.67 4.60
CA ARG A 173 3.30 10.59 5.76
C ARG A 173 2.22 11.68 5.74
N LEU A 174 2.55 12.89 5.32
CA LEU A 174 1.61 14.01 5.22
C LEU A 174 0.55 13.75 4.15
N MET A 175 0.94 13.25 2.97
CA MET A 175 -0.01 12.87 1.92
C MET A 175 -0.93 11.74 2.37
N ALA A 176 -0.39 10.67 2.97
CA ALA A 176 -1.18 9.57 3.50
C ALA A 176 -2.18 10.04 4.58
N ALA A 177 -1.72 10.85 5.53
CA ALA A 177 -2.59 11.42 6.57
C ALA A 177 -3.67 12.37 6.01
N LEU A 178 -3.39 13.07 4.91
CA LEU A 178 -4.37 13.91 4.23
C LEU A 178 -5.44 13.06 3.53
N ASP A 179 -5.06 12.00 2.82
CA ASP A 179 -6.03 11.12 2.18
C ASP A 179 -6.89 10.35 3.19
N ASP A 180 -6.31 9.86 4.30
CA ASP A 180 -7.08 9.26 5.41
C ASP A 180 -8.12 10.23 5.99
N ARG A 181 -7.79 11.53 6.07
CA ARG A 181 -8.70 12.59 6.54
C ARG A 181 -9.76 12.98 5.52
N LEU A 182 -9.45 12.92 4.22
CA LEU A 182 -10.37 13.26 3.13
C LEU A 182 -11.27 12.09 2.72
N ALA A 183 -10.85 10.85 2.92
CA ALA A 183 -11.64 9.65 2.62
C ALA A 183 -13.07 9.65 3.19
N PRO A 184 -13.32 9.95 4.49
CA PRO A 184 -14.68 10.00 5.03
C PRO A 184 -15.52 11.14 4.43
N LEU A 185 -14.90 12.29 4.12
CA LEU A 185 -15.60 13.41 3.47
C LEU A 185 -16.02 13.05 2.05
N ARG A 186 -15.10 12.51 1.23
CA ARG A 186 -15.42 12.02 -0.13
C ARG A 186 -16.50 10.94 -0.11
N ALA A 187 -16.48 10.04 0.87
CA ALA A 187 -17.52 9.02 1.05
C ALA A 187 -18.88 9.61 1.47
N GLN A 188 -18.88 10.67 2.28
CA GLN A 188 -20.10 11.40 2.65
C GLN A 188 -20.66 12.19 1.46
N GLU A 189 -19.82 12.93 0.73
CA GLU A 189 -20.19 13.64 -0.50
C GLU A 189 -20.77 12.70 -1.54
N ALA A 190 -20.14 11.54 -1.78
CA ALA A 190 -20.65 10.52 -2.69
C ALA A 190 -22.05 10.03 -2.27
N LYS A 191 -22.24 9.69 -0.99
CA LYS A 191 -23.57 9.31 -0.46
C LYS A 191 -24.60 10.41 -0.62
N THR A 192 -24.25 11.66 -0.29
CA THR A 192 -25.15 12.81 -0.41
C THR A 192 -25.51 13.09 -1.87
N ALA A 193 -24.56 12.97 -2.80
CA ALA A 193 -24.81 13.09 -4.24
C ALA A 193 -25.71 11.96 -4.77
N THR A 194 -25.50 10.72 -4.32
CA THR A 194 -26.37 9.58 -4.66
C THR A 194 -27.80 9.78 -4.11
N SER A 195 -27.96 10.19 -2.85
CA SER A 195 -29.28 10.50 -2.29
C SER A 195 -29.96 11.63 -3.06
N ALA A 196 -29.28 12.77 -3.27
CA ALA A 196 -29.83 13.90 -4.02
C ALA A 196 -30.21 13.53 -5.47
N HIS A 197 -29.48 12.62 -6.11
CA HIS A 197 -29.81 12.10 -7.44
C HIS A 197 -31.14 11.34 -7.42
N TYR A 198 -31.32 10.39 -6.51
CA TYR A 198 -32.57 9.63 -6.39
C TYR A 198 -33.73 10.48 -5.89
N ASP A 199 -33.52 11.35 -4.90
CA ASP A 199 -34.53 12.25 -4.36
C ASP A 199 -35.12 13.15 -5.45
N ALA A 200 -34.28 13.68 -6.35
CA ALA A 200 -34.73 14.46 -7.51
C ALA A 200 -35.58 13.64 -8.48
N ILE A 201 -35.19 12.39 -8.77
CA ILE A 201 -35.95 11.48 -9.64
C ILE A 201 -37.32 11.16 -9.02
N TYR A 202 -37.36 10.70 -7.75
CA TYR A 202 -38.61 10.34 -7.08
C TYR A 202 -39.53 11.54 -6.79
N ALA A 203 -38.98 12.75 -6.64
CA ALA A 203 -39.78 13.97 -6.54
C ALA A 203 -40.55 14.27 -7.83
N ALA A 204 -39.96 14.01 -9.00
CA ALA A 204 -40.60 14.18 -10.31
C ALA A 204 -41.46 12.97 -10.72
N HIS A 205 -40.99 11.75 -10.44
CA HIS A 205 -41.60 10.48 -10.84
C HIS A 205 -41.58 9.50 -9.66
N LYS A 206 -42.62 9.53 -8.82
CA LYS A 206 -42.74 8.64 -7.64
C LYS A 206 -42.81 7.15 -7.97
N ASP A 207 -43.18 6.86 -9.21
CA ASP A 207 -43.32 5.56 -9.85
C ASP A 207 -42.13 5.27 -10.80
N ALA A 208 -40.97 5.90 -10.59
CA ALA A 208 -39.76 5.71 -11.40
C ALA A 208 -39.37 4.23 -11.56
N ASP A 209 -39.40 3.46 -10.48
CA ASP A 209 -39.09 2.02 -10.52
C ASP A 209 -40.12 1.25 -11.38
N GLU A 210 -41.41 1.54 -11.20
CA GLU A 210 -42.50 0.95 -12.01
C GLU A 210 -42.34 1.30 -13.50
N ILE A 211 -41.89 2.51 -13.84
CA ILE A 211 -41.60 2.90 -15.23
C ILE A 211 -40.47 2.03 -15.79
N VAL A 212 -39.33 1.94 -15.08
CA VAL A 212 -38.13 1.23 -15.56
C VAL A 212 -38.39 -0.27 -15.73
N GLU A 213 -39.16 -0.87 -14.82
CA GLU A 213 -39.54 -2.29 -14.90
C GLU A 213 -40.68 -2.56 -15.91
N SER A 214 -41.39 -1.53 -16.38
CA SER A 214 -42.55 -1.73 -17.27
C SER A 214 -42.17 -2.22 -18.68
N ALA A 215 -42.94 -3.20 -19.16
CA ALA A 215 -42.83 -3.72 -20.53
C ALA A 215 -43.10 -2.64 -21.59
N GLU A 216 -43.93 -1.65 -21.27
CA GLU A 216 -44.25 -0.53 -22.14
C GLU A 216 -43.10 0.47 -22.27
N PHE A 217 -42.32 0.72 -21.21
CA PHE A 217 -41.12 1.54 -21.29
C PHE A 217 -40.02 0.85 -22.10
N ALA A 218 -39.84 -0.46 -21.90
CA ALA A 218 -38.94 -1.26 -22.73
C ALA A 218 -39.34 -1.21 -24.22
N SER A 219 -40.63 -1.46 -24.52
CA SER A 219 -41.17 -1.40 -25.88
C SER A 219 -41.03 -0.01 -26.51
N TRP A 220 -41.23 1.06 -25.74
CA TRP A 220 -40.99 2.43 -26.19
C TRP A 220 -39.53 2.67 -26.53
N ARG A 221 -38.59 2.31 -25.63
CA ARG A 221 -37.14 2.43 -25.85
C ARG A 221 -36.66 1.65 -27.08
N ASP A 222 -37.27 0.49 -27.36
CA ASP A 222 -36.97 -0.32 -28.55
C ASP A 222 -37.56 0.27 -29.84
N SER A 223 -38.62 1.07 -29.77
CA SER A 223 -39.20 1.79 -30.91
C SER A 223 -38.43 3.06 -31.32
N LEU A 224 -37.51 3.54 -30.46
CA LEU A 224 -36.73 4.75 -30.73
C LEU A 224 -35.67 4.52 -31.82
N PRO A 225 -35.38 5.54 -32.67
CA PRO A 225 -34.23 5.53 -33.56
C PRO A 225 -32.92 5.30 -32.80
N ALA A 226 -31.95 4.61 -33.42
CA ALA A 226 -30.71 4.18 -32.76
C ALA A 226 -29.93 5.32 -32.05
N PHE A 227 -29.92 6.53 -32.62
CA PHE A 227 -29.27 7.70 -32.00
C PHE A 227 -29.96 8.14 -30.70
N ALA A 228 -31.30 8.10 -30.65
CA ALA A 228 -32.09 8.44 -29.48
C ALA A 228 -32.00 7.34 -28.41
N LYS A 229 -32.04 6.07 -28.84
CA LYS A 229 -31.88 4.92 -27.94
C LYS A 229 -30.56 4.96 -27.16
N SER A 230 -29.45 5.33 -27.83
CA SER A 230 -28.15 5.51 -27.18
C SER A 230 -28.15 6.60 -26.10
N GLY A 231 -28.81 7.73 -26.36
CA GLY A 231 -28.96 8.82 -25.39
C GLY A 231 -29.79 8.41 -24.16
N VAL A 232 -30.90 7.70 -24.39
CA VAL A 232 -31.75 7.14 -23.32
C VAL A 232 -30.97 6.14 -22.47
N GLU A 233 -30.22 5.23 -23.08
CA GLU A 233 -29.41 4.25 -22.35
C GLU A 233 -28.29 4.91 -21.54
N HIS A 234 -27.66 5.95 -22.07
CA HIS A 234 -26.66 6.74 -21.34
C HIS A 234 -27.28 7.44 -20.13
N ALA A 235 -28.41 8.13 -20.31
CA ALA A 235 -29.12 8.82 -19.25
C ALA A 235 -29.45 7.88 -18.07
N LEU A 236 -29.99 6.69 -18.37
CA LEU A 236 -30.37 5.69 -17.36
C LEU A 236 -29.20 5.01 -16.65
N THR A 237 -28.00 4.95 -17.27
CA THR A 237 -26.85 4.19 -16.72
C THR A 237 -25.75 5.06 -16.14
N LYS A 238 -25.59 6.30 -16.62
CA LYS A 238 -24.50 7.23 -16.27
C LYS A 238 -24.92 8.69 -16.23
N GLY A 239 -26.17 9.01 -16.56
CA GLY A 239 -26.67 10.37 -16.61
C GLY A 239 -26.88 11.01 -15.24
N SER A 240 -27.11 12.31 -15.28
CA SER A 240 -27.64 13.08 -14.16
C SER A 240 -29.11 12.74 -13.90
N ALA A 241 -29.59 13.06 -12.69
CA ALA A 241 -31.01 12.91 -12.35
C ALA A 241 -31.94 13.66 -13.32
N GLN A 242 -31.50 14.83 -13.82
CA GLN A 242 -32.25 15.63 -14.78
C GLN A 242 -32.44 14.89 -16.11
N GLU A 243 -31.41 14.23 -16.63
CA GLU A 243 -31.49 13.45 -17.87
C GLU A 243 -32.43 12.23 -17.71
N VAL A 244 -32.42 11.55 -16.55
CA VAL A 244 -33.38 10.48 -16.24
C VAL A 244 -34.83 11.01 -16.18
N ILE A 245 -35.03 12.16 -15.53
CA ILE A 245 -36.34 12.84 -15.46
C ILE A 245 -36.84 13.23 -16.86
N GLU A 246 -35.96 13.70 -17.75
CA GLU A 246 -36.28 14.02 -19.13
C GLU A 246 -36.67 12.78 -19.94
N VAL A 247 -35.97 11.65 -19.76
CA VAL A 247 -36.35 10.35 -20.36
C VAL A 247 -37.75 9.90 -19.91
N PHE A 248 -38.05 9.94 -18.62
CA PHE A 248 -39.36 9.55 -18.09
C PHE A 248 -40.48 10.49 -18.54
N ASN A 249 -40.22 11.80 -18.62
CA ASN A 249 -41.15 12.78 -19.18
C ASN A 249 -41.40 12.54 -20.68
N ALA A 250 -40.35 12.25 -21.46
CA ALA A 250 -40.48 11.92 -22.88
C ALA A 250 -41.32 10.65 -23.11
N PHE A 251 -41.10 9.59 -22.32
CA PHE A 251 -41.95 8.40 -22.34
C PHE A 251 -43.42 8.74 -22.04
N ARG A 252 -43.69 9.46 -20.94
CA ARG A 252 -45.06 9.86 -20.57
C ARG A 252 -45.74 10.69 -21.66
N ALA A 253 -45.02 11.59 -22.33
CA ALA A 253 -45.55 12.39 -23.43
C ALA A 253 -46.00 11.57 -24.65
N THR A 254 -45.51 10.33 -24.81
CA THR A 254 -45.98 9.42 -25.88
C THR A 254 -47.26 8.65 -25.53
N LYS A 255 -47.68 8.65 -24.26
CA LYS A 255 -48.98 8.11 -23.85
C LYS A 255 -50.00 9.26 -23.70
N PRO A 256 -51.29 9.04 -24.00
CA PRO A 256 -52.33 9.95 -23.54
C PRO A 256 -52.22 10.08 -22.01
N GLN A 257 -52.37 11.30 -21.48
CA GLN A 257 -52.49 11.47 -20.02
C GLN A 257 -53.71 10.68 -19.54
N GLN A 258 -53.46 9.47 -19.01
CA GLN A 258 -54.39 8.87 -18.09
C GLN A 258 -54.41 9.83 -16.90
N PRO A 259 -55.55 10.46 -16.57
CA PRO A 259 -55.60 11.38 -15.45
C PRO A 259 -55.11 10.63 -14.21
N SER A 260 -54.29 11.27 -13.39
CA SER A 260 -53.86 10.68 -12.12
C SER A 260 -55.09 10.40 -11.27
N THR A 261 -55.62 9.19 -11.39
CA THR A 261 -56.41 8.55 -10.34
C THR A 261 -55.45 8.18 -9.22
N ALA A 262 -54.81 9.20 -8.65
CA ALA A 262 -54.69 9.28 -7.22
C ALA A 262 -56.11 9.00 -6.71
N ARG A 263 -56.34 7.75 -6.31
CA ARG A 263 -57.55 7.35 -5.62
C ARG A 263 -57.55 8.25 -4.40
N THR A 264 -58.40 9.27 -4.41
CA THR A 264 -58.49 10.21 -3.29
C THR A 264 -58.81 9.37 -2.07
N ALA A 265 -57.81 9.21 -1.20
CA ALA A 265 -58.07 8.78 0.15
C ALA A 265 -59.17 9.72 0.68
N PRO A 266 -60.22 9.19 1.35
CA PRO A 266 -61.30 10.03 1.85
C PRO A 266 -60.67 11.18 2.64
N GLU A 267 -61.10 12.40 2.32
CA GLU A 267 -60.53 13.63 2.84
C GLU A 267 -60.37 13.54 4.36
N ALA A 268 -59.12 13.35 4.81
CA ALA A 268 -58.82 13.37 6.22
C ALA A 268 -59.20 14.78 6.71
N PRO A 269 -60.14 14.90 7.67
CA PRO A 269 -60.67 16.20 8.06
C PRO A 269 -59.49 17.09 8.48
N ALA A 270 -59.42 18.29 7.89
CA ALA A 270 -58.28 19.18 8.01
C ALA A 270 -57.85 19.31 9.48
N LEU A 271 -56.69 18.70 9.79
CA LEU A 271 -56.09 18.76 11.11
C LEU A 271 -55.77 20.23 11.39
N ARG A 272 -56.62 20.87 12.20
CA ARG A 272 -56.32 22.19 12.74
C ARG A 272 -55.03 22.05 13.53
N VAL A 273 -53.96 22.69 13.04
CA VAL A 273 -52.69 22.76 13.75
C VAL A 273 -52.96 23.48 15.08
N PRO A 274 -52.82 22.83 16.25
CA PRO A 274 -53.01 23.52 17.51
C PRO A 274 -51.89 24.54 17.67
N ASN A 275 -52.24 25.83 17.74
CA ASN A 275 -51.26 26.91 17.76
C ASN A 275 -50.59 27.10 19.15
N SER A 276 -50.67 26.07 20.00
CA SER A 276 -50.03 25.89 21.30
C SER A 276 -50.25 24.45 21.80
N LEU A 277 -49.31 23.90 22.55
CA LEU A 277 -49.34 22.53 23.10
C LEU A 277 -50.35 22.31 24.26
N SER A 278 -51.34 23.18 24.42
CA SER A 278 -52.30 23.15 25.55
C SER A 278 -53.67 22.54 25.22
N ASP A 279 -53.89 22.12 23.97
CA ASP A 279 -55.21 21.64 23.48
C ASP A 279 -55.33 20.09 23.42
N VAL A 280 -54.40 19.36 24.06
CA VAL A 280 -54.48 17.88 24.20
C VAL A 280 -55.07 17.54 25.58
N PRO A 281 -56.29 16.98 25.68
CA PRO A 281 -56.85 16.57 26.96
C PRO A 281 -56.10 15.36 27.52
N GLY A 282 -55.41 15.54 28.65
CA GLY A 282 -54.89 14.43 29.47
C GLY A 282 -53.38 14.20 29.45
N ALA A 283 -52.58 15.01 28.75
CA ALA A 283 -51.12 14.98 28.91
C ALA A 283 -50.72 15.77 30.17
N ALA A 284 -50.03 15.13 31.11
CA ALA A 284 -49.35 15.85 32.19
C ALA A 284 -48.21 16.70 31.60
N PRO A 285 -47.95 17.92 32.10
CA PRO A 285 -46.87 18.75 31.60
C PRO A 285 -45.53 18.05 31.85
N MET A 286 -44.77 17.78 30.78
CA MET A 286 -43.37 17.36 30.92
C MET A 286 -42.52 18.57 31.29
N ASP A 287 -41.68 18.38 32.29
CA ASP A 287 -40.77 19.40 32.78
C ASP A 287 -39.62 19.67 31.79
N GLU A 288 -39.05 20.89 31.86
CA GLU A 288 -38.05 21.38 30.90
C GLU A 288 -36.79 20.48 30.86
N THR A 289 -36.49 19.84 32.01
CA THR A 289 -35.46 18.82 32.26
C THR A 289 -35.66 17.51 31.50
N GLN A 290 -36.91 17.04 31.37
CA GLN A 290 -37.20 15.79 30.64
C GLN A 290 -37.04 16.00 29.13
N GLN A 291 -37.35 17.21 28.64
CA GLN A 291 -37.09 17.57 27.25
C GLN A 291 -35.60 17.75 26.93
N THR A 292 -34.76 18.22 27.86
CA THR A 292 -33.30 18.27 27.61
C THR A 292 -32.69 16.88 27.61
N LEU A 293 -33.12 15.99 28.51
CA LEU A 293 -32.66 14.60 28.53
C LEU A 293 -33.04 13.83 27.25
N ALA A 294 -34.23 14.09 26.69
CA ALA A 294 -34.63 13.54 25.38
C ALA A 294 -33.79 14.09 24.20
N ALA A 295 -33.29 15.33 24.30
CA ALA A 295 -32.43 15.95 23.30
C ALA A 295 -30.95 15.55 23.41
N ALA A 296 -30.51 15.01 24.56
CA ALA A 296 -29.12 14.60 24.80
C ALA A 296 -28.60 13.51 23.83
N GLY A 297 -29.49 12.76 23.18
CA GLY A 297 -29.14 11.82 22.10
C GLY A 297 -28.74 12.48 20.78
N ASN A 298 -28.87 13.81 20.64
CA ASN A 298 -28.49 14.56 19.45
C ASN A 298 -27.76 15.86 19.83
N ALA A 299 -26.41 15.81 19.78
CA ALA A 299 -25.56 16.94 20.17
C ALA A 299 -25.82 18.23 19.38
N ALA A 300 -26.23 18.14 18.10
CA ALA A 300 -26.55 19.33 17.30
C ALA A 300 -27.86 19.99 17.77
N ALA A 301 -28.90 19.19 18.04
CA ALA A 301 -30.16 19.69 18.59
C ALA A 301 -30.00 20.28 20.00
N LEU A 302 -29.08 19.71 20.81
CA LEU A 302 -28.74 20.25 22.12
C LEU A 302 -28.03 21.61 22.02
N LEU A 303 -27.05 21.74 21.11
CA LEU A 303 -26.31 23.00 20.88
C LEU A 303 -27.21 24.12 20.33
N GLU A 304 -28.09 23.82 19.37
CA GLU A 304 -29.09 24.75 18.84
C GLU A 304 -30.00 25.27 19.97
N ARG A 305 -30.49 24.37 20.83
CA ARG A 305 -31.36 24.71 21.96
C ARG A 305 -30.61 25.51 23.03
N MET A 306 -29.39 25.13 23.40
CA MET A 306 -28.56 25.90 24.34
C MET A 306 -28.23 27.29 23.78
N GLY A 307 -27.95 27.42 22.49
CA GLY A 307 -27.74 28.72 21.82
C GLY A 307 -28.97 29.63 21.82
N SER A 308 -30.17 29.07 22.02
CA SER A 308 -31.43 29.82 22.15
C SER A 308 -31.81 30.19 23.60
N MET A 309 -31.07 29.72 24.61
CA MET A 309 -31.32 29.98 26.03
C MET A 309 -30.41 31.09 26.57
N SER A 310 -30.91 31.86 27.55
CA SER A 310 -30.11 32.83 28.30
C SER A 310 -29.18 32.13 29.30
N SER A 311 -27.97 32.65 29.51
CA SER A 311 -26.94 32.06 30.38
C SER A 311 -27.47 31.63 31.76
N ASP A 312 -28.20 32.50 32.44
CA ASP A 312 -28.78 32.23 33.76
C ASP A 312 -29.66 30.95 33.79
N ARG A 313 -30.36 30.66 32.67
CA ARG A 313 -31.23 29.48 32.52
C ARG A 313 -30.45 28.23 32.07
N ILE A 314 -29.23 28.40 31.55
CA ILE A 314 -28.32 27.29 31.28
C ILE A 314 -27.69 26.83 32.60
N ASP A 315 -27.27 27.77 33.46
CA ASP A 315 -26.70 27.47 34.77
C ASP A 315 -27.72 26.79 35.71
N ASP A 316 -28.95 27.32 35.80
CA ASP A 316 -30.06 26.67 36.54
C ASP A 316 -30.33 25.21 36.08
N LEU A 317 -30.08 24.91 34.80
CA LEU A 317 -30.31 23.58 34.22
C LEU A 317 -29.13 22.64 34.47
N LEU A 318 -27.91 23.16 34.63
CA LEU A 318 -26.72 22.40 35.00
C LEU A 318 -26.71 22.07 36.50
N ASP A 319 -27.12 23.01 37.36
CA ASP A 319 -27.25 22.77 38.81
C ASP A 319 -28.33 21.72 39.14
N ASN A 320 -29.33 21.54 38.27
CA ASN A 320 -30.38 20.52 38.40
C ASN A 320 -30.03 19.17 37.73
N LEU A 321 -28.78 19.01 37.26
CA LEU A 321 -28.25 17.80 36.60
C LEU A 321 -27.12 17.12 37.41
N ILE A 322 -26.81 17.61 38.62
CA ILE A 322 -25.79 17.11 39.56
C ILE A 322 -26.46 16.43 40.77
#